data_AF-A0A183DU83-F1
#
_entry.id   AF-A0A183DU83-F1
#
_cell.length_a   1.000
_cell.length_b   1.000
_cell.length_c   1.000
_cell.angle_alpha   90.00
_cell.angle_beta   90.00
_cell.angle_gamma   90.00
#
_symmetry.space_group_name_H-M   'P 1'
#
loop_
_entity.id
_entity.type
_entity.pdbx_description
1 polymer ?
#
loop_
_entity_poly.entity_id
_entity_poly.type
_entity_poly.pdbx_seq_one_letter_code
_entity_poly.pdbx_strand_id
1 'polypeptide(L)'
;MVAARGPSFYRLFQYPSMTIVKGAGMVMRAIIEESTVDISKRMQMLSLTEGAFLRHLHMALLSVGRDLRILANRQLSGYLLSLWIADNDAAVDLLSRCLPRGLLDYLESTAKPNGTEIDYLQPRNNLEIAKSETKQGRIMDLGPVVLRKRRQRIKSGVNWKMFCFQFAKDHCKADLIWNETTREEFRRSVEDELRILEQEKELAPSNIPISWNHTEFQVFSQPLLRLSPGDFFNSVYHRFLLSAKSEMRCLCLKAMAVTYARHHITIGSFIDSKYIVNMLSKCTNPAERDHLIFLISKLVQNKDNVRELLCAGILPLLVDTAVLAHLHVNRAKIHNQVLFRIILVVFFQADVATKNDGTAEWYYTDKEGKRQGPVTFNEMKSLYEEKVIFERTQIWAQGLDQWMVLSAVSQFRWTVCCSVMTNALYNFTELCTIILDILIQMCAFFPSRDENECIVRPLPQVKRSLSEPV
;
A
#
# COMPACT_ATOMS: atom_id res chain seq x y z
N MET A 1 -32.12 33.25 -20.39
CA MET A 1 -32.22 34.24 -19.30
C MET A 1 -31.67 33.76 -17.96
N VAL A 2 -32.07 32.59 -17.44
CA VAL A 2 -31.65 32.12 -16.09
C VAL A 2 -30.13 31.90 -15.97
N ALA A 3 -29.51 31.17 -16.91
CA ALA A 3 -28.07 30.92 -16.89
C ALA A 3 -27.20 32.19 -17.04
N ALA A 4 -27.71 33.24 -17.69
CA ALA A 4 -27.01 34.52 -17.84
C ALA A 4 -26.91 35.29 -16.51
N ARG A 5 -27.78 34.99 -15.54
CA ARG A 5 -27.73 35.52 -14.16
C ARG A 5 -27.16 34.50 -13.17
N GLY A 6 -26.57 33.41 -13.67
CA GLY A 6 -26.02 32.33 -12.85
C GLY A 6 -25.04 32.79 -11.78
N PRO A 7 -24.04 33.64 -12.09
CA PRO A 7 -23.12 34.20 -11.07
C PRO A 7 -23.85 34.93 -9.94
N SER A 8 -24.82 35.79 -10.28
CA SER A 8 -25.65 36.49 -9.29
C SER A 8 -26.50 35.54 -8.46
N PHE A 9 -26.96 34.45 -9.06
CA PHE A 9 -27.71 33.40 -8.36
C PHE A 9 -26.83 32.65 -7.36
N TYR A 10 -25.59 32.31 -7.72
CA TYR A 10 -24.68 31.59 -6.83
C TYR A 10 -24.25 32.39 -5.60
N ARG A 11 -24.28 33.74 -5.66
CA ARG A 11 -24.12 34.59 -4.47
C ARG A 11 -25.18 34.32 -3.40
N LEU A 12 -26.37 33.83 -3.76
CA LEU A 12 -27.42 33.50 -2.79
C LEU A 12 -27.01 32.40 -1.81
N PHE A 13 -26.10 31.50 -2.22
CA PHE A 13 -25.55 30.46 -1.35
C PHE A 13 -24.55 30.99 -0.31
N GLN A 14 -24.07 32.23 -0.49
CA GLN A 14 -23.16 32.90 0.44
C GLN A 14 -23.90 33.75 1.48
N TYR A 15 -25.23 33.91 1.38
CA TYR A 15 -25.99 34.69 2.34
C TYR A 15 -26.06 34.00 3.71
N PRO A 16 -25.98 34.75 4.82
CA PRO A 16 -26.06 34.19 6.17
C PRO A 16 -27.46 33.62 6.51
N SER A 17 -28.51 34.05 5.79
CA SER A 17 -29.88 33.62 6.04
C SER A 17 -30.15 32.22 5.45
N MET A 18 -30.43 31.26 6.33
CA MET A 18 -30.79 29.89 5.97
C MET A 18 -32.01 29.82 5.04
N THR A 19 -32.98 30.72 5.23
CA THR A 19 -34.19 30.77 4.38
C THR A 19 -33.85 31.12 2.94
N ILE A 20 -32.89 32.04 2.74
CA ILE A 20 -32.41 32.42 1.40
C ILE A 20 -31.65 31.26 0.76
N VAL A 21 -30.74 30.63 1.51
CA VAL A 21 -29.95 29.48 1.03
C VAL A 21 -30.86 28.28 0.69
N LYS A 22 -31.86 27.97 1.54
CA LYS A 22 -32.85 26.92 1.30
C LYS A 22 -33.72 27.25 0.09
N GLY A 23 -34.15 28.50 -0.06
CA GLY A 23 -34.86 28.99 -1.24
C GLY A 23 -34.05 28.82 -2.52
N ALA A 24 -32.80 29.26 -2.52
CA ALA A 24 -31.86 29.10 -3.63
C ALA A 24 -31.62 27.62 -3.95
N GLY A 25 -31.51 26.75 -2.94
CA GLY A 25 -31.35 25.31 -3.14
C GLY A 25 -32.58 24.66 -3.80
N MET A 26 -33.79 25.04 -3.40
CA MET A 26 -35.03 24.58 -4.05
C MET A 26 -35.13 25.05 -5.50
N VAL A 27 -34.72 26.28 -5.79
CA VAL A 27 -34.68 26.82 -7.15
C VAL A 27 -33.61 26.12 -8.00
N MET A 28 -32.41 25.90 -7.46
CA MET A 28 -31.33 25.16 -8.13
C MET A 28 -31.77 23.74 -8.50
N ARG A 29 -32.47 23.06 -7.58
CA ARG A 29 -33.09 21.76 -7.87
C ARG A 29 -34.02 21.82 -9.06
N ALA A 30 -34.94 22.79 -9.09
CA ALA A 30 -35.87 22.94 -10.19
C ALA A 30 -35.16 23.23 -11.50
N ILE A 31 -34.10 24.06 -11.48
CA ILE A 31 -33.31 24.34 -12.67
C ILE A 31 -32.63 23.05 -13.18
N ILE A 32 -31.92 22.31 -12.32
CA ILE A 32 -31.19 21.10 -12.76
C ILE A 32 -32.14 19.99 -13.21
N GLU A 33 -33.22 19.72 -12.47
CA GLU A 33 -34.14 18.63 -12.75
C GLU A 33 -35.08 18.91 -13.94
N GLU A 34 -35.50 20.16 -14.17
CA GLU A 34 -36.59 20.49 -15.12
C GLU A 34 -36.14 21.23 -16.38
N SER A 35 -34.97 21.88 -16.37
CA SER A 35 -34.52 22.68 -17.50
C SER A 35 -33.98 21.85 -18.67
N THR A 36 -33.48 22.49 -19.72
CA THR A 36 -32.78 21.78 -20.80
C THR A 36 -31.42 21.30 -20.32
N VAL A 37 -30.90 20.22 -20.91
CA VAL A 37 -29.60 19.64 -20.55
C VAL A 37 -28.50 20.71 -20.58
N ASP A 38 -28.53 21.62 -21.55
CA ASP A 38 -27.55 22.71 -21.68
C ASP A 38 -27.59 23.69 -20.49
N ILE A 39 -28.79 24.04 -20.01
CA ILE A 39 -28.94 24.95 -18.87
C ILE A 39 -28.49 24.24 -17.60
N SER A 40 -28.87 22.98 -17.41
CA SER A 40 -28.42 22.17 -16.27
C SER A 40 -26.90 22.04 -16.23
N LYS A 41 -26.25 21.64 -17.34
CA LYS A 41 -24.79 21.56 -17.45
C LYS A 41 -24.11 22.89 -17.18
N ARG A 42 -24.64 24.00 -17.72
CA ARG A 42 -24.09 25.33 -17.48
C ARG A 42 -24.18 25.75 -16.01
N MET A 43 -25.30 25.45 -15.33
CA MET A 43 -25.42 25.72 -13.90
C MET A 43 -24.49 24.83 -13.08
N GLN A 44 -24.34 23.55 -13.41
CA GLN A 44 -23.39 22.65 -12.76
C GLN A 44 -21.94 23.13 -12.92
N MET A 45 -21.54 23.58 -14.11
CA MET A 45 -20.22 24.20 -14.33
C MET A 45 -20.04 25.49 -13.54
N LEU A 46 -21.08 26.32 -13.43
CA LEU A 46 -21.04 27.53 -12.60
C LEU A 46 -20.83 27.21 -11.12
N SER A 47 -21.29 26.05 -10.63
CA SER A 47 -20.98 25.63 -9.24
C SER A 47 -19.48 25.49 -9.01
N LEU A 48 -18.73 25.05 -10.03
CA LEU A 48 -17.27 24.94 -10.01
C LEU A 48 -16.65 26.33 -10.18
N THR A 49 -16.98 27.09 -11.23
CA THR A 49 -16.33 28.40 -11.46
C THR A 49 -16.58 29.41 -10.34
N GLU A 50 -17.73 29.37 -9.68
CA GLU A 50 -18.04 30.28 -8.55
C GLU A 50 -17.40 29.86 -7.22
N GLY A 51 -16.81 28.65 -7.14
CA GLY A 51 -16.29 28.07 -5.89
C GLY A 51 -17.38 27.57 -4.94
N ALA A 52 -18.64 27.56 -5.38
CA ALA A 52 -19.77 27.09 -4.57
C ALA A 52 -19.66 25.59 -4.28
N PHE A 53 -19.14 24.81 -5.23
CA PHE A 53 -18.91 23.37 -5.06
C PHE A 53 -17.97 23.10 -3.87
N LEU A 54 -16.79 23.75 -3.84
CA LEU A 54 -15.81 23.58 -2.76
C LEU A 54 -16.38 24.01 -1.40
N ARG A 55 -17.10 25.13 -1.36
CA ARG A 55 -17.73 25.64 -0.14
C ARG A 55 -18.78 24.66 0.40
N HIS A 56 -19.64 24.14 -0.46
CA HIS A 56 -20.64 23.15 -0.04
C HIS A 56 -20.02 21.79 0.28
N LEU A 57 -18.91 21.42 -0.34
CA LEU A 57 -18.13 20.23 0.01
C LEU A 57 -17.60 20.33 1.44
N HIS A 58 -17.02 21.47 1.81
CA HIS A 58 -16.63 21.80 3.18
C HIS A 58 -17.83 21.76 4.13
N MET A 59 -18.93 22.43 3.77
CA MET A 59 -20.12 22.46 4.61
C MET A 59 -20.69 21.06 4.86
N ALA A 60 -20.80 20.21 3.84
CA ALA A 60 -21.39 18.88 3.96
C ALA A 60 -20.52 17.92 4.80
N LEU A 61 -19.21 17.91 4.53
CA LEU A 61 -18.29 16.89 5.05
C LEU A 61 -17.51 17.33 6.29
N LEU A 62 -17.14 18.61 6.38
CA LEU A 62 -16.16 19.12 7.34
C LEU A 62 -16.78 19.99 8.45
N SER A 63 -18.01 20.50 8.28
CA SER A 63 -18.65 21.31 9.32
C SER A 63 -18.86 20.54 10.63
N VAL A 64 -18.41 21.14 11.74
CA VAL A 64 -18.49 20.60 13.10
C VAL A 64 -19.62 21.31 13.85
N GLY A 65 -20.39 20.55 14.65
CA GLY A 65 -21.48 21.08 15.47
C GLY A 65 -22.74 20.22 15.38
N ARG A 66 -23.55 20.27 16.45
CA ARG A 66 -24.82 19.51 16.56
C ARG A 66 -26.06 20.39 16.47
N ASP A 67 -25.87 21.69 16.25
CA ASP A 67 -26.98 22.63 16.14
C ASP A 67 -27.84 22.33 14.91
N LEU A 68 -29.15 22.48 15.06
CA LEU A 68 -30.12 22.20 14.01
C LEU A 68 -29.81 22.94 12.70
N ARG A 69 -29.31 24.18 12.80
CA ARG A 69 -28.88 24.99 11.65
C ARG A 69 -27.72 24.36 10.89
N ILE A 70 -26.71 23.86 11.62
CA ILE A 70 -25.53 23.21 11.03
C ILE A 70 -25.96 21.91 10.34
N LEU A 71 -26.78 21.10 11.00
CA LEU A 71 -27.29 19.84 10.45
C LEU A 71 -28.14 20.08 9.18
N ALA A 72 -29.01 21.10 9.18
CA ALA A 72 -29.78 21.49 8.00
C ALA A 72 -28.89 21.97 6.85
N ASN A 73 -27.85 22.77 7.13
CA ASN A 73 -26.87 23.21 6.12
C ASN A 73 -26.08 22.04 5.53
N ARG A 74 -25.70 21.08 6.36
CA ARG A 74 -25.00 19.86 5.91
C ARG A 74 -25.87 19.04 4.96
N GLN A 75 -27.13 18.83 5.33
CA GLN A 75 -28.08 18.08 4.52
C GLN A 75 -28.38 18.79 3.18
N LEU A 76 -28.57 20.11 3.21
CA LEU A 76 -28.78 20.91 2.00
C LEU A 76 -27.56 20.91 1.09
N SER A 77 -26.36 21.07 1.66
CA SER A 77 -25.10 21.06 0.89
C SER A 77 -24.88 19.71 0.23
N GLY A 78 -25.13 18.61 0.95
CA GLY A 78 -25.07 17.27 0.38
C GLY A 78 -26.06 17.03 -0.74
N TYR A 79 -27.27 17.57 -0.60
CA TYR A 79 -28.27 17.54 -1.65
C TYR A 79 -27.81 18.29 -2.92
N LEU A 80 -27.26 19.50 -2.76
CA LEU A 80 -26.74 20.30 -3.87
C LEU A 80 -25.55 19.61 -4.57
N LEU A 81 -24.61 19.04 -3.81
CA LEU A 81 -23.49 18.28 -4.35
C LEU A 81 -23.98 17.09 -5.18
N SER A 82 -24.98 16.34 -4.69
CA SER A 82 -25.57 15.24 -5.47
C SER A 82 -26.14 15.67 -6.82
N LEU A 83 -26.68 16.89 -6.90
CA LEU A 83 -27.18 17.47 -8.15
C LEU A 83 -26.05 18.00 -9.05
N TRP A 84 -24.98 18.53 -8.47
CA TRP A 84 -23.85 19.08 -9.24
C TRP A 84 -22.89 18.00 -9.78
N ILE A 85 -22.85 16.83 -9.15
CA ILE A 85 -22.06 15.67 -9.58
C ILE A 85 -22.78 14.88 -10.69
N ALA A 86 -24.11 14.81 -10.67
CA ALA A 86 -24.89 14.01 -11.62
C ALA A 86 -24.63 14.44 -13.08
N ASP A 87 -24.19 13.50 -13.92
CA ASP A 87 -23.86 13.72 -15.34
C ASP A 87 -22.86 14.87 -15.60
N ASN A 88 -21.89 15.08 -14.69
CA ASN A 88 -20.90 16.15 -14.76
C ASN A 88 -19.45 15.63 -14.60
N ASP A 89 -18.78 15.40 -15.72
CA ASP A 89 -17.41 14.87 -15.77
C ASP A 89 -16.39 15.77 -15.04
N ALA A 90 -16.55 17.10 -15.10
CA ALA A 90 -15.63 18.03 -14.45
C ALA A 90 -15.71 17.95 -12.91
N ALA A 91 -16.91 17.71 -12.36
CA ALA A 91 -17.08 17.52 -10.92
C ALA A 91 -16.55 16.15 -10.47
N VAL A 92 -16.73 15.11 -11.30
CA VAL A 92 -16.18 13.76 -11.03
C VAL A 92 -14.65 13.78 -11.07
N ASP A 93 -14.07 14.43 -12.07
CA ASP A 93 -12.61 14.64 -12.18
C ASP A 93 -12.06 15.34 -10.94
N LEU A 94 -12.67 16.46 -10.53
CA LEU A 94 -12.29 17.18 -9.31
C LEU A 94 -12.32 16.26 -8.08
N LEU A 95 -13.40 15.51 -7.87
CA LEU A 95 -13.49 14.58 -6.74
C LEU A 95 -12.42 13.48 -6.83
N SER A 96 -12.13 12.98 -8.03
CA SER A 96 -11.07 11.99 -8.27
C SER A 96 -9.67 12.53 -7.98
N ARG A 97 -9.46 13.84 -8.07
CA ARG A 97 -8.20 14.50 -7.68
C ARG A 97 -8.13 14.84 -6.19
N CYS A 98 -9.26 15.00 -5.52
CA CYS A 98 -9.31 15.34 -4.09
C CYS A 98 -9.43 14.15 -3.14
N LEU A 99 -10.00 13.02 -3.59
CA LEU A 99 -10.35 11.89 -2.71
C LEU A 99 -9.80 10.55 -3.23
N PRO A 100 -9.58 9.54 -2.35
CA PRO A 100 -9.19 8.20 -2.77
C PRO A 100 -10.30 7.49 -3.54
N ARG A 101 -9.94 6.66 -4.53
CA ARG A 101 -10.90 5.92 -5.37
C ARG A 101 -11.84 5.03 -4.55
N GLY A 102 -11.31 4.27 -3.59
CA GLY A 102 -12.13 3.39 -2.75
C GLY A 102 -13.19 4.13 -1.90
N LEU A 103 -13.04 5.45 -1.68
CA LEU A 103 -14.09 6.25 -1.05
C LEU A 103 -15.15 6.69 -2.07
N LEU A 104 -14.72 7.03 -3.29
CA LEU A 104 -15.61 7.44 -4.38
C LEU A 104 -16.51 6.30 -4.85
N ASP A 105 -16.09 5.04 -4.75
CA ASP A 105 -16.93 3.89 -5.11
C ASP A 105 -18.23 3.82 -4.27
N TYR A 106 -18.25 4.41 -3.06
CA TYR A 106 -19.49 4.51 -2.27
C TYR A 106 -20.52 5.48 -2.85
N LEU A 107 -20.14 6.38 -3.75
CA LEU A 107 -21.07 7.23 -4.51
C LEU A 107 -21.88 6.42 -5.51
N GLU A 108 -21.36 5.28 -5.98
CA GLU A 108 -22.01 4.38 -6.94
C GLU A 108 -22.68 3.17 -6.25
N SER A 109 -22.43 2.98 -4.94
CA SER A 109 -22.98 1.87 -4.17
C SER A 109 -24.51 1.94 -4.04
N THR A 110 -25.18 0.78 -4.04
CA THR A 110 -26.61 0.65 -3.75
C THR A 110 -26.93 0.47 -2.26
N ALA A 111 -25.91 0.38 -1.41
CA ALA A 111 -26.06 0.16 0.03
C ALA A 111 -26.63 1.39 0.76
N LYS A 112 -27.37 1.17 1.84
CA LYS A 112 -27.89 2.24 2.71
C LYS A 112 -27.07 2.33 4.00
N PRO A 113 -26.87 3.54 4.56
CA PRO A 113 -26.21 3.69 5.86
C PRO A 113 -27.07 3.09 6.98
N ASN A 114 -26.42 2.54 8.01
CA ASN A 114 -27.10 1.98 9.17
C ASN A 114 -27.54 3.13 10.12
N GLY A 115 -28.83 3.46 10.16
CA GLY A 115 -29.40 4.45 11.09
C GLY A 115 -30.75 5.03 10.66
N THR A 116 -31.52 5.56 11.61
CA THR A 116 -32.80 6.24 11.34
C THR A 116 -32.55 7.63 10.78
N GLU A 117 -33.07 7.92 9.59
CA GLU A 117 -32.90 9.21 8.92
C GLU A 117 -33.72 10.31 9.61
N ILE A 118 -33.07 11.41 9.98
CA ILE A 118 -33.76 12.64 10.42
C ILE A 118 -33.70 13.64 9.26
N ASP A 119 -34.87 13.98 8.71
CA ASP A 119 -34.97 15.03 7.71
C ASP A 119 -35.06 16.41 8.37
N TYR A 120 -33.95 17.14 8.36
CA TYR A 120 -33.86 18.50 8.89
C TYR A 120 -34.39 19.55 7.91
N LEU A 121 -34.64 19.17 6.66
CA LEU A 121 -35.17 20.03 5.62
C LEU A 121 -36.69 19.92 5.54
N GLN A 122 -37.40 20.01 6.67
CA GLN A 122 -38.87 19.94 6.72
C GLN A 122 -39.50 20.65 5.51
N PRO A 123 -40.18 19.91 4.61
CA PRO A 123 -40.82 20.52 3.46
C PRO A 123 -42.03 21.32 3.95
N ARG A 124 -42.17 22.56 3.46
CA ARG A 124 -43.42 23.30 3.64
C ARG A 124 -44.48 22.58 2.81
N ASN A 125 -45.31 21.76 3.46
CA ASN A 125 -46.31 20.96 2.78
C ASN A 125 -47.49 21.85 2.41
N ASN A 126 -47.36 22.57 1.30
CA ASN A 126 -48.39 23.47 0.79
C ASN A 126 -49.73 22.74 0.59
N LEU A 127 -49.72 21.41 0.40
CA LEU A 127 -50.92 20.59 0.30
C LEU A 127 -51.64 20.42 1.65
N GLU A 128 -50.89 20.21 2.74
CA GLU A 128 -51.48 20.16 4.08
C GLU A 128 -51.99 21.52 4.53
N ILE A 129 -51.24 22.59 4.22
CA ILE A 129 -51.65 23.96 4.50
C ILE A 129 -52.93 24.30 3.72
N ALA A 130 -52.98 24.01 2.42
CA ALA A 130 -54.18 24.20 1.60
C ALA A 130 -55.36 23.35 2.10
N LYS A 131 -55.12 22.09 2.50
CA LYS A 131 -56.16 21.21 3.07
C LYS A 131 -56.65 21.69 4.45
N SER A 132 -55.78 22.28 5.27
CA SER A 132 -56.17 22.86 6.56
C SER A 132 -56.94 24.17 6.39
N GLU A 133 -56.54 25.01 5.42
CA GLU A 133 -57.24 26.26 5.08
C GLU A 133 -58.63 25.98 4.48
N THR A 134 -58.74 24.95 3.62
CA THR A 134 -60.03 24.50 3.06
C THR A 134 -60.99 23.97 4.15
N LYS A 135 -60.47 23.46 5.27
CA LYS A 135 -61.28 23.04 6.43
C LYS A 135 -61.73 24.21 7.32
N GLN A 136 -61.10 25.38 7.23
CA GLN A 136 -61.33 26.53 8.11
C GLN A 136 -62.14 27.69 7.49
N GLY A 137 -62.45 27.66 6.19
CA GLY A 137 -63.28 28.66 5.53
C GLY A 137 -64.28 28.07 4.52
N ARG A 138 -65.54 28.52 4.57
CA ARG A 138 -66.57 28.24 3.54
C ARG A 138 -66.24 28.97 2.23
N ILE A 139 -66.53 28.31 1.09
CA ILE A 139 -66.57 28.79 -0.33
C ILE A 139 -65.16 28.86 -0.99
N MET A 140 -64.82 28.33 -2.17
CA MET A 140 -65.51 27.99 -3.43
C MET A 140 -65.05 26.65 -4.02
N ASP A 141 -65.92 26.09 -4.86
CA ASP A 141 -65.75 24.90 -5.71
C ASP A 141 -64.57 25.09 -6.70
N LEU A 142 -63.34 24.94 -6.20
CA LEU A 142 -62.15 24.83 -7.01
C LEU A 142 -62.10 23.41 -7.56
N GLY A 143 -62.24 23.27 -8.88
CA GLY A 143 -62.16 21.98 -9.58
C GLY A 143 -60.92 21.16 -9.16
N PRO A 144 -60.94 19.83 -9.39
CA PRO A 144 -59.95 18.92 -8.81
C PRO A 144 -58.52 19.38 -9.15
N VAL A 145 -57.73 19.64 -8.10
CA VAL A 145 -56.31 19.97 -8.22
C VAL A 145 -55.59 18.76 -8.79
N VAL A 146 -55.38 18.73 -10.10
CA VAL A 146 -54.59 17.69 -10.77
C VAL A 146 -53.11 17.96 -10.52
N LEU A 147 -52.52 17.20 -9.59
CA LEU A 147 -51.09 17.23 -9.35
C LEU A 147 -50.36 16.63 -10.55
N ARG A 148 -49.75 17.49 -11.37
CA ARG A 148 -48.85 17.04 -12.43
C ARG A 148 -47.61 16.42 -11.79
N LYS A 149 -47.29 15.17 -12.14
CA LYS A 149 -45.98 14.57 -11.79
C LYS A 149 -44.87 15.49 -12.32
N ARG A 150 -43.99 15.91 -11.42
CA ARG A 150 -42.84 16.77 -11.73
C ARG A 150 -42.00 16.12 -12.84
N ARG A 151 -41.69 16.86 -13.91
CA ARG A 151 -40.79 16.38 -14.97
C ARG A 151 -39.37 16.33 -14.39
N GLN A 152 -38.73 15.16 -14.39
CA GLN A 152 -37.36 15.00 -13.94
C GLN A 152 -36.52 14.51 -15.11
N ARG A 153 -35.77 15.43 -15.74
CA ARG A 153 -34.86 15.14 -16.85
C ARG A 153 -33.51 14.62 -16.36
N ILE A 154 -33.02 15.14 -15.23
CA ILE A 154 -31.82 14.66 -14.54
C ILE A 154 -32.25 14.13 -13.17
N LYS A 155 -31.78 12.93 -12.82
CA LYS A 155 -31.94 12.34 -11.47
C LYS A 155 -30.56 12.14 -10.89
N SER A 156 -30.33 12.55 -9.64
CA SER A 156 -29.08 12.21 -8.96
C SER A 156 -29.07 10.70 -8.67
N GLY A 157 -28.27 9.95 -9.42
CA GLY A 157 -28.00 8.53 -9.18
C GLY A 157 -26.94 8.29 -8.09
N VAL A 158 -26.38 9.37 -7.55
CA VAL A 158 -25.23 9.35 -6.65
C VAL A 158 -25.67 9.09 -5.21
N ASN A 159 -25.11 8.06 -4.58
CA ASN A 159 -25.35 7.70 -3.19
C ASN A 159 -24.52 8.56 -2.21
N TRP A 160 -24.83 9.86 -2.20
CA TRP A 160 -24.17 10.83 -1.33
C TRP A 160 -24.25 10.46 0.16
N LYS A 161 -25.37 9.83 0.57
CA LYS A 161 -25.59 9.42 1.96
C LYS A 161 -24.59 8.36 2.41
N MET A 162 -24.40 7.32 1.61
CA MET A 162 -23.44 6.25 1.91
C MET A 162 -22.00 6.78 1.88
N PHE A 163 -21.69 7.63 0.91
CA PHE A 163 -20.40 8.32 0.85
C PHE A 163 -20.10 9.12 2.12
N CYS A 164 -21.02 9.98 2.57
CA CYS A 164 -20.83 10.76 3.82
C CYS A 164 -20.65 9.87 5.05
N PHE A 165 -21.41 8.77 5.13
CA PHE A 165 -21.30 7.82 6.24
C PHE A 165 -19.92 7.17 6.28
N GLN A 166 -19.37 6.78 5.12
CA GLN A 166 -18.04 6.18 5.04
C GLN A 166 -16.92 7.21 5.17
N PHE A 167 -17.12 8.44 4.71
CA PHE A 167 -16.18 9.55 4.88
C PHE A 167 -15.90 9.82 6.37
N ALA A 168 -16.88 9.65 7.25
CA ALA A 168 -16.71 9.88 8.68
C ALA A 168 -16.00 8.73 9.43
N LYS A 169 -15.74 7.59 8.78
CA LYS A 169 -15.15 6.40 9.40
C LYS A 169 -13.67 6.24 9.06
N ASP A 170 -12.95 5.54 9.93
CA ASP A 170 -11.61 5.07 9.62
C ASP A 170 -11.64 3.84 8.72
N HIS A 171 -10.80 3.85 7.70
CA HIS A 171 -10.58 2.75 6.78
C HIS A 171 -9.09 2.43 6.70
N CYS A 172 -8.78 1.15 6.79
CA CYS A 172 -7.45 0.59 6.56
C CYS A 172 -7.62 -0.66 5.70
N LYS A 173 -7.94 -0.43 4.42
CA LYS A 173 -8.10 -1.47 3.40
C LYS A 173 -7.01 -1.31 2.33
N ALA A 174 -6.80 -2.36 1.54
CA ALA A 174 -5.79 -2.39 0.48
C ALA A 174 -6.00 -1.30 -0.60
N ASP A 175 -7.24 -0.87 -0.78
CA ASP A 175 -7.74 0.07 -1.78
C ASP A 175 -8.16 1.43 -1.17
N LEU A 176 -8.19 1.53 0.16
CA LEU A 176 -8.65 2.73 0.88
C LEU A 176 -7.98 2.84 2.24
N ILE A 177 -7.03 3.78 2.34
CA ILE A 177 -6.51 4.28 3.62
C ILE A 177 -7.14 5.65 3.86
N TRP A 178 -7.99 5.73 4.87
CA TRP A 178 -8.71 6.95 5.22
C TRP A 178 -8.85 7.04 6.73
N ASN A 179 -8.01 7.83 7.38
CA ASN A 179 -7.95 7.96 8.83
C ASN A 179 -8.06 9.43 9.26
N GLU A 180 -7.93 9.69 10.57
CA GLU A 180 -7.97 11.05 11.11
C GLU A 180 -6.94 11.98 10.47
N THR A 181 -5.72 11.51 10.25
CA THR A 181 -4.65 12.29 9.61
C THR A 181 -5.00 12.65 8.17
N THR A 182 -5.45 11.69 7.35
CA THR A 182 -5.80 11.97 5.94
C THR A 182 -7.04 12.85 5.82
N ARG A 183 -8.00 12.73 6.75
CA ARG A 183 -9.16 13.63 6.84
C ARG A 183 -8.74 15.05 7.16
N GLU A 184 -7.78 15.22 8.07
CA GLU A 184 -7.25 16.53 8.45
C GLU A 184 -6.42 17.17 7.32
N GLU A 185 -5.63 16.39 6.58
CA GLU A 185 -4.93 16.87 5.37
C GLU A 185 -5.92 17.34 4.29
N PHE A 186 -6.98 16.56 4.04
CA PHE A 186 -8.07 16.95 3.15
C PHE A 186 -8.75 18.24 3.64
N ARG A 187 -9.04 18.32 4.94
CA ARG A 187 -9.65 19.49 5.57
C ARG A 187 -8.82 20.75 5.33
N ARG A 188 -7.53 20.71 5.67
CA ARG A 188 -6.62 21.85 5.50
C ARG A 188 -6.52 22.30 4.06
N SER A 189 -6.38 21.36 3.12
CA SER A 189 -6.29 21.69 1.69
C SER A 189 -7.55 22.42 1.18
N VAL A 190 -8.74 21.98 1.61
CA VAL A 190 -10.00 22.62 1.26
C VAL A 190 -10.17 23.99 1.94
N GLU A 191 -9.83 24.10 3.22
CA GLU A 191 -9.93 25.36 3.98
C GLU A 191 -8.94 26.42 3.47
N ASP A 192 -7.71 26.03 3.13
CA ASP A 192 -6.70 26.92 2.56
C ASP A 192 -7.10 27.42 1.18
N GLU A 193 -7.56 26.55 0.28
CA GLU A 193 -8.03 26.94 -1.04
C GLU A 193 -9.23 27.88 -0.97
N LEU A 194 -10.19 27.61 -0.07
CA LEU A 194 -11.32 28.51 0.16
C LEU A 194 -10.88 29.88 0.63
N ARG A 195 -9.91 29.94 1.56
CA ARG A 195 -9.34 31.19 2.06
C ARG A 195 -8.63 31.98 0.97
N ILE A 196 -7.82 31.32 0.13
CA ILE A 196 -7.13 31.95 -1.00
C ILE A 196 -8.17 32.49 -2.00
N LEU A 197 -9.18 31.70 -2.36
CA LEU A 197 -10.23 32.14 -3.28
C LEU A 197 -11.04 33.34 -2.74
N GLU A 198 -11.33 33.36 -1.44
CA GLU A 198 -12.07 34.46 -0.80
C GLU A 198 -11.21 35.73 -0.75
N GLN A 199 -9.91 35.61 -0.44
CA GLN A 199 -8.94 36.70 -0.48
C GLN A 199 -8.81 37.30 -1.90
N GLU A 200 -8.68 36.47 -2.94
CA GLU A 200 -8.62 36.91 -4.33
C GLU A 200 -9.90 37.65 -4.75
N LYS A 201 -11.07 37.18 -4.28
CA LYS A 201 -12.36 37.85 -4.53
C LYS A 201 -12.48 39.20 -3.83
N GLU A 202 -11.87 39.37 -2.65
CA GLU A 202 -11.86 40.63 -1.91
C GLU A 202 -10.89 41.66 -2.51
N LEU A 203 -9.74 41.21 -3.01
CA LEU A 203 -8.72 42.07 -3.63
C LEU A 203 -9.11 42.51 -5.06
N ALA A 204 -9.94 41.72 -5.74
CA ALA A 204 -10.35 42.02 -7.10
C ALA A 204 -11.22 43.30 -7.19
N PRO A 205 -10.95 44.20 -8.16
CA PRO A 205 -11.84 45.33 -8.45
C PRO A 205 -13.26 44.86 -8.75
N SER A 206 -14.29 45.61 -8.33
CA SER A 206 -15.70 45.21 -8.44
C SER A 206 -16.20 44.88 -9.86
N ASN A 207 -15.45 45.31 -10.89
CA ASN A 207 -15.77 45.09 -12.30
C ASN A 207 -15.13 43.82 -12.89
N ILE A 208 -14.26 43.12 -12.15
CA ILE A 208 -13.55 41.93 -12.64
C ILE A 208 -14.10 40.68 -11.92
N PRO A 209 -14.82 39.78 -12.61
CA PRO A 209 -15.30 38.55 -12.00
C PRO A 209 -14.14 37.55 -11.81
N ILE A 210 -14.00 37.02 -10.59
CA ILE A 210 -13.02 35.98 -10.25
C ILE A 210 -13.67 34.59 -10.37
N SER A 211 -13.01 33.70 -11.12
CA SER A 211 -13.39 32.29 -11.25
C SER A 211 -12.41 31.40 -10.48
N TRP A 212 -12.93 30.38 -9.80
CA TRP A 212 -12.13 29.36 -9.14
C TRP A 212 -11.43 28.45 -10.16
N ASN A 213 -10.12 28.25 -9.99
CA ASN A 213 -9.30 27.33 -10.76
C ASN A 213 -9.48 25.87 -10.30
N HIS A 214 -10.70 25.37 -10.40
CA HIS A 214 -11.05 23.99 -10.06
C HIS A 214 -10.26 22.94 -10.85
N THR A 215 -9.74 23.29 -12.04
CA THR A 215 -8.94 22.38 -12.89
C THR A 215 -7.56 22.07 -12.32
N GLU A 216 -6.98 22.97 -11.52
CA GLU A 216 -5.68 22.75 -10.88
C GLU A 216 -5.83 22.19 -9.46
N PHE A 217 -6.87 22.60 -8.74
CA PHE A 217 -7.03 22.26 -7.32
C PHE A 217 -7.00 20.75 -7.07
N GLN A 218 -6.06 20.31 -6.24
CA GLN A 218 -5.92 18.92 -5.81
C GLN A 218 -5.53 18.87 -4.33
N VAL A 219 -5.93 17.80 -3.65
CA VAL A 219 -5.54 17.57 -2.26
C VAL A 219 -4.22 16.82 -2.25
N PHE A 220 -3.15 17.50 -1.82
CA PHE A 220 -1.82 16.91 -1.59
C PHE A 220 -1.84 16.04 -0.32
N SER A 221 -2.60 14.95 -0.35
CA SER A 221 -2.34 13.85 0.58
C SER A 221 -1.05 13.14 0.16
N GLN A 222 -0.22 12.72 1.12
CA GLN A 222 1.09 12.13 0.83
C GLN A 222 1.00 11.07 -0.30
N PRO A 223 1.92 11.06 -1.29
CA PRO A 223 1.86 10.20 -2.48
C PRO A 223 1.65 8.70 -2.19
N LEU A 224 2.02 8.24 -0.99
CA LEU A 224 1.97 6.85 -0.57
C LEU A 224 0.54 6.31 -0.34
N LEU A 225 -0.46 7.18 -0.20
CA LEU A 225 -1.82 6.81 0.22
C LEU A 225 -2.84 6.61 -0.92
N ARG A 226 -2.45 6.93 -2.16
CA ARG A 226 -3.30 6.77 -3.37
C ARG A 226 -2.85 5.62 -4.27
N LEU A 227 -1.75 4.97 -3.93
CA LEU A 227 -1.13 3.95 -4.76
C LEU A 227 -1.84 2.62 -4.58
N SER A 228 -2.13 1.94 -5.68
CA SER A 228 -2.48 0.52 -5.60
C SER A 228 -1.34 -0.23 -4.88
N PRO A 229 -1.59 -1.40 -4.25
CA PRO A 229 -0.52 -2.17 -3.62
C PRO A 229 0.67 -2.44 -4.56
N GLY A 230 0.40 -2.57 -5.87
CA GLY A 230 1.42 -2.67 -6.91
C GLY A 230 2.24 -1.38 -7.08
N ASP A 231 1.58 -0.23 -7.18
CA ASP A 231 2.28 1.05 -7.36
C ASP A 231 3.08 1.43 -6.11
N PHE A 232 2.58 1.12 -4.91
CA PHE A 232 3.34 1.30 -3.66
C PHE A 232 4.58 0.41 -3.65
N PHE A 233 4.41 -0.89 -3.96
CA PHE A 233 5.51 -1.84 -4.02
C PHE A 233 6.59 -1.39 -5.02
N ASN A 234 6.18 -0.94 -6.21
CA ASN A 234 7.09 -0.42 -7.23
C ASN A 234 7.77 0.89 -6.79
N SER A 235 7.05 1.80 -6.15
CA SER A 235 7.62 3.05 -5.63
C SER A 235 8.69 2.81 -4.57
N VAL A 236 8.43 1.88 -3.64
CA VAL A 236 9.43 1.47 -2.63
C VAL A 236 10.61 0.77 -3.28
N TYR A 237 10.37 -0.07 -4.30
CA TYR A 237 11.44 -0.71 -5.06
C TYR A 237 12.33 0.30 -5.80
N HIS A 238 11.75 1.32 -6.44
CA HIS A 238 12.53 2.41 -7.05
C HIS A 238 13.36 3.16 -6.01
N ARG A 239 12.78 3.46 -4.84
CA ARG A 239 13.54 4.09 -3.74
C ARG A 239 14.68 3.20 -3.24
N PHE A 240 14.47 1.89 -3.18
CA PHE A 240 15.48 0.91 -2.84
C PHE A 240 16.66 0.92 -3.84
N LEU A 241 16.38 0.94 -5.14
CA LEU A 241 17.40 0.96 -6.20
C LEU A 241 18.27 2.23 -6.16
N LEU A 242 17.67 3.37 -5.81
CA LEU A 242 18.35 4.67 -5.74
C LEU A 242 19.10 4.90 -4.41
N SER A 243 18.89 4.03 -3.41
CA SER A 243 19.48 4.21 -2.09
C SER A 243 20.90 3.64 -2.02
N ALA A 244 21.88 4.51 -1.74
CA ALA A 244 23.25 4.11 -1.42
C ALA A 244 23.44 3.67 0.04
N LYS A 245 22.51 4.03 0.95
CA LYS A 245 22.61 3.73 2.37
C LYS A 245 21.99 2.37 2.69
N SER A 246 22.76 1.52 3.37
CA SER A 246 22.35 0.16 3.76
C SER A 246 21.09 0.16 4.65
N GLU A 247 21.01 1.05 5.64
CA GLU A 247 19.84 1.18 6.53
C GLU A 247 18.53 1.46 5.76
N MET A 248 18.59 2.40 4.83
CA MET A 248 17.45 2.73 3.97
C MET A 248 17.08 1.57 3.04
N ARG A 249 18.06 0.82 2.54
CA ARG A 249 17.82 -0.39 1.74
C ARG A 249 17.10 -1.45 2.56
N CYS A 250 17.53 -1.71 3.79
CA CYS A 250 16.86 -2.63 4.72
C CYS A 250 15.40 -2.22 4.99
N LEU A 251 15.14 -0.93 5.24
CA LEU A 251 13.78 -0.42 5.43
C LEU A 251 12.90 -0.64 4.19
N CYS A 252 13.43 -0.37 3.00
CA CYS A 252 12.70 -0.58 1.75
C CYS A 252 12.41 -2.08 1.52
N LEU A 253 13.41 -2.96 1.73
CA LEU A 253 13.24 -4.41 1.62
C LEU A 253 12.17 -4.93 2.59
N LYS A 254 12.17 -4.43 3.85
CA LYS A 254 11.14 -4.76 4.84
C LYS A 254 9.75 -4.32 4.38
N ALA A 255 9.63 -3.09 3.89
CA ALA A 255 8.35 -2.54 3.40
C ALA A 255 7.84 -3.31 2.19
N MET A 256 8.71 -3.65 1.23
CA MET A 256 8.39 -4.50 0.08
C MET A 256 7.90 -5.89 0.54
N ALA A 257 8.61 -6.54 1.46
CA ALA A 257 8.26 -7.86 1.95
C ALA A 257 6.88 -7.86 2.64
N VAL A 258 6.61 -6.89 3.51
CA VAL A 258 5.32 -6.76 4.20
C VAL A 258 4.17 -6.49 3.22
N THR A 259 4.40 -5.64 2.22
CA THR A 259 3.38 -5.32 1.20
C THR A 259 3.08 -6.54 0.34
N TYR A 260 4.12 -7.22 -0.14
CA TYR A 260 3.97 -8.41 -0.98
C TYR A 260 3.28 -9.54 -0.22
N ALA A 261 3.63 -9.77 1.06
CA ALA A 261 3.00 -10.80 1.88
C ALA A 261 1.47 -10.68 1.98
N ARG A 262 0.93 -9.45 1.91
CA ARG A 262 -0.51 -9.17 2.01
C ARG A 262 -1.20 -9.08 0.65
N HIS A 263 -0.46 -8.76 -0.40
CA HIS A 263 -1.02 -8.38 -1.70
C HIS A 263 -0.37 -9.10 -2.90
N HIS A 264 0.31 -10.24 -2.69
CA HIS A 264 1.02 -10.96 -3.75
C HIS A 264 0.12 -11.36 -4.94
N ILE A 265 -1.19 -11.58 -4.71
CA ILE A 265 -2.16 -11.89 -5.77
C ILE A 265 -2.38 -10.66 -6.66
N THR A 266 -2.56 -9.48 -6.06
CA THR A 266 -2.80 -8.21 -6.78
C THR A 266 -1.53 -7.69 -7.45
N ILE A 267 -0.38 -7.82 -6.78
CA ILE A 267 0.92 -7.38 -7.31
C ILE A 267 1.38 -8.32 -8.44
N GLY A 268 1.11 -9.62 -8.31
CA GLY A 268 1.52 -10.62 -9.31
C GLY A 268 3.02 -10.91 -9.28
N SER A 269 3.55 -11.38 -10.41
CA SER A 269 4.96 -11.73 -10.56
C SER A 269 5.86 -10.48 -10.50
N PHE A 270 6.96 -10.59 -9.78
CA PHE A 270 7.99 -9.55 -9.67
C PHE A 270 9.09 -9.78 -10.70
N ILE A 271 9.17 -8.89 -11.68
CA ILE A 271 10.08 -8.97 -12.84
C ILE A 271 11.55 -9.05 -12.43
N ASP A 272 11.94 -8.28 -11.40
CA ASP A 272 13.34 -8.18 -10.96
C ASP A 272 13.72 -9.20 -9.88
N SER A 273 13.02 -10.33 -9.78
CA SER A 273 13.35 -11.42 -8.86
C SER A 273 14.81 -11.89 -9.02
N LYS A 274 15.31 -11.96 -10.27
CA LYS A 274 16.71 -12.33 -10.55
C LYS A 274 17.72 -11.33 -9.98
N TYR A 275 17.39 -10.03 -10.00
CA TYR A 275 18.25 -8.98 -9.48
C TYR A 275 18.42 -9.10 -7.95
N ILE A 276 17.34 -9.45 -7.24
CA ILE A 276 17.38 -9.73 -5.79
C ILE A 276 18.34 -10.88 -5.47
N VAL A 277 18.33 -11.97 -6.25
CA VAL A 277 19.25 -13.11 -6.08
C VAL A 277 20.70 -12.69 -6.33
N ASN A 278 20.97 -11.91 -7.38
CA ASN A 278 22.31 -11.39 -7.67
C ASN A 278 22.82 -10.41 -6.59
N MET A 279 21.93 -9.66 -5.94
CA MET A 279 22.34 -8.86 -4.79
C MET A 279 22.64 -9.72 -3.57
N LEU A 280 21.84 -10.76 -3.30
CA LEU A 280 22.11 -11.69 -2.21
C LEU A 280 23.48 -12.36 -2.39
N SER A 281 23.78 -12.82 -3.61
CA SER A 281 25.06 -13.48 -3.92
C SER A 281 26.27 -12.58 -3.70
N LYS A 282 26.13 -11.25 -3.84
CA LYS A 282 27.19 -10.25 -3.63
C LYS A 282 27.16 -9.55 -2.26
N CYS A 283 26.14 -9.82 -1.44
CA CYS A 283 25.91 -9.14 -0.18
C CYS A 283 26.98 -9.48 0.88
N THR A 284 27.59 -8.49 1.51
CA THR A 284 28.54 -8.70 2.63
C THR A 284 28.01 -8.20 3.97
N ASN A 285 26.86 -7.51 3.98
CA ASN A 285 26.22 -7.00 5.18
C ASN A 285 25.16 -7.99 5.70
N PRO A 286 25.32 -8.54 6.94
CA PRO A 286 24.35 -9.47 7.52
C PRO A 286 22.92 -8.91 7.61
N ALA A 287 22.75 -7.61 7.88
CA ALA A 287 21.43 -7.00 7.97
C ALA A 287 20.72 -6.99 6.61
N GLU A 288 21.42 -6.62 5.53
CA GLU A 288 20.85 -6.67 4.18
C GLU A 288 20.57 -8.11 3.74
N ARG A 289 21.47 -9.06 4.04
CA ARG A 289 21.25 -10.50 3.80
C ARG A 289 19.91 -10.95 4.37
N ASP A 290 19.67 -10.66 5.65
CA ASP A 290 18.47 -11.11 6.34
C ASP A 290 17.21 -10.48 5.74
N HIS A 291 17.26 -9.20 5.36
CA HIS A 291 16.14 -8.51 4.72
C HIS A 291 15.88 -9.00 3.29
N LEU A 292 16.93 -9.36 2.53
CA LEU A 292 16.80 -9.98 1.21
C LEU A 292 16.16 -11.36 1.33
N ILE A 293 16.61 -12.19 2.28
CA ILE A 293 16.01 -13.50 2.56
C ILE A 293 14.55 -13.33 3.02
N PHE A 294 14.26 -12.33 3.85
CA PHE A 294 12.89 -12.03 4.25
C PHE A 294 12.00 -11.64 3.06
N LEU A 295 12.48 -10.80 2.13
CA LEU A 295 11.74 -10.49 0.90
C LEU A 295 11.55 -11.74 0.03
N ILE A 296 12.58 -12.55 -0.17
CA ILE A 296 12.50 -13.81 -0.93
C ILE A 296 11.45 -14.73 -0.31
N SER A 297 11.37 -14.82 1.03
CA SER A 297 10.34 -15.61 1.73
C SER A 297 8.90 -15.21 1.39
N LYS A 298 8.69 -13.99 0.90
CA LYS A 298 7.39 -13.50 0.45
C LYS A 298 7.22 -13.60 -1.05
N LEU A 299 8.27 -13.34 -1.83
CA LEU A 299 8.24 -13.52 -3.29
C LEU A 299 7.92 -14.95 -3.70
N VAL A 300 8.37 -15.95 -2.92
CA VAL A 300 8.06 -17.36 -3.18
C VAL A 300 6.59 -17.74 -2.98
N GLN A 301 5.71 -16.82 -2.54
CA GLN A 301 4.25 -17.04 -2.53
C GLN A 301 3.62 -17.01 -3.92
N ASN A 302 4.37 -16.60 -4.95
CA ASN A 302 3.92 -16.59 -6.34
C ASN A 302 4.74 -17.60 -7.17
N LYS A 303 4.05 -18.48 -7.91
CA LYS A 303 4.66 -19.57 -8.70
C LYS A 303 5.65 -19.06 -9.76
N ASP A 304 5.36 -17.93 -10.41
CA ASP A 304 6.20 -17.40 -11.49
C ASP A 304 7.50 -16.82 -10.94
N ASN A 305 7.44 -16.14 -9.80
CA ASN A 305 8.65 -15.73 -9.07
C ASN A 305 9.53 -16.93 -8.72
N VAL A 306 8.94 -18.04 -8.27
CA VAL A 306 9.73 -19.25 -7.95
C VAL A 306 10.48 -19.74 -9.18
N ARG A 307 9.88 -19.72 -10.38
CA ARG A 307 10.59 -20.09 -11.62
C ARG A 307 11.77 -19.14 -11.88
N GLU A 308 11.55 -17.83 -11.76
CA GLU A 308 12.61 -16.84 -11.97
C GLU A 308 13.75 -16.94 -10.96
N LEU A 309 13.43 -17.21 -9.68
CA LEU A 309 14.40 -17.43 -8.61
C LEU A 309 15.23 -18.70 -8.85
N LEU A 310 14.60 -19.79 -9.31
CA LEU A 310 15.29 -21.02 -9.69
C LEU A 310 16.25 -20.79 -10.87
N CYS A 311 15.80 -20.08 -11.90
CA CYS A 311 16.64 -19.68 -13.04
C CYS A 311 17.83 -18.81 -12.62
N ALA A 312 17.70 -18.02 -11.55
CA ALA A 312 18.78 -17.18 -11.02
C ALA A 312 19.77 -17.92 -10.10
N GLY A 313 19.56 -19.21 -9.82
CA GLY A 313 20.46 -20.00 -8.97
C GLY A 313 20.33 -19.68 -7.47
N ILE A 314 19.11 -19.47 -6.98
CA ILE A 314 18.89 -19.18 -5.55
C ILE A 314 19.20 -20.36 -4.61
N LEU A 315 19.06 -21.61 -5.08
CA LEU A 315 19.12 -22.79 -4.20
C LEU A 315 20.47 -23.01 -3.53
N PRO A 316 21.62 -22.94 -4.24
CA PRO A 316 22.93 -23.06 -3.59
C PRO A 316 23.12 -21.99 -2.51
N LEU A 317 22.74 -20.74 -2.77
CA LEU A 317 22.85 -19.64 -1.81
C LEU A 317 22.03 -19.89 -0.53
N LEU A 318 20.82 -20.44 -0.69
CA LEU A 318 19.95 -20.78 0.43
C LEU A 318 20.54 -21.94 1.25
N VAL A 319 20.96 -23.03 0.60
CA VAL A 319 21.56 -24.18 1.27
C VAL A 319 22.82 -23.77 2.02
N ASP A 320 23.72 -23.03 1.37
CA ASP A 320 24.94 -22.51 1.97
C ASP A 320 24.68 -21.63 3.20
N THR A 321 23.64 -20.80 3.15
CA THR A 321 23.26 -19.94 4.28
C THR A 321 22.59 -20.76 5.40
N ALA A 322 21.79 -21.76 5.06
CA ALA A 322 21.11 -22.62 6.05
C ALA A 322 22.10 -23.45 6.86
N VAL A 323 23.21 -23.88 6.25
CA VAL A 323 24.26 -24.64 6.94
C VAL A 323 24.81 -23.86 8.13
N LEU A 324 24.87 -22.52 8.10
CA LEU A 324 25.38 -21.68 9.20
C LEU A 324 24.73 -21.93 10.56
N ALA A 325 23.53 -22.53 10.60
CA ALA A 325 22.90 -22.95 11.85
C ALA A 325 23.79 -23.86 12.72
N HIS A 326 24.74 -24.60 12.13
CA HIS A 326 25.69 -25.43 12.88
C HIS A 326 26.62 -24.62 13.79
N LEU A 327 26.83 -23.33 13.49
CA LEU A 327 27.67 -22.41 14.26
C LEU A 327 26.95 -21.81 15.48
N HIS A 328 25.63 -22.01 15.63
CA HIS A 328 24.86 -21.49 16.75
C HIS A 328 25.02 -22.40 17.99
N VAL A 329 25.79 -21.93 18.99
CA VAL A 329 26.47 -22.72 20.04
C VAL A 329 25.56 -23.36 21.12
N ASN A 330 24.23 -23.34 21.03
CA ASN A 330 23.36 -23.97 22.04
C ASN A 330 22.65 -25.24 21.52
N ARG A 331 23.40 -26.30 21.23
CA ARG A 331 22.81 -27.65 21.26
C ARG A 331 23.09 -28.32 22.60
N ALA A 332 22.03 -28.60 23.36
CA ALA A 332 22.08 -29.68 24.33
C ALA A 332 22.46 -30.97 23.59
N LYS A 333 23.43 -31.72 24.12
CA LYS A 333 23.82 -33.03 23.60
C LYS A 333 22.63 -34.00 23.73
N ILE A 334 21.78 -34.06 22.72
CA ILE A 334 20.67 -35.03 22.68
C ILE A 334 21.20 -36.34 22.07
N HIS A 335 21.14 -37.39 22.89
CA HIS A 335 21.78 -38.68 22.69
C HIS A 335 21.25 -39.54 21.51
N ASN A 336 20.22 -39.13 20.76
CA ASN A 336 19.67 -39.97 19.70
C ASN A 336 19.14 -39.15 18.51
N GLN A 337 19.88 -39.13 17.39
CA GLN A 337 19.34 -38.96 16.02
C GLN A 337 20.43 -39.38 15.01
N VAL A 338 20.15 -40.44 14.26
CA VAL A 338 21.10 -41.22 13.44
C VAL A 338 21.46 -40.55 12.10
N LEU A 339 20.92 -39.35 11.80
CA LEU A 339 21.12 -38.70 10.50
C LEU A 339 22.30 -37.72 10.43
N PHE A 340 22.87 -37.32 11.58
CA PHE A 340 24.03 -36.40 11.66
C PHE A 340 25.37 -37.14 11.88
N ARG A 341 25.39 -38.48 11.76
CA ARG A 341 26.61 -39.30 11.91
C ARG A 341 27.42 -39.46 10.63
N ILE A 342 26.87 -39.21 9.44
CA ILE A 342 27.58 -39.53 8.19
C ILE A 342 28.80 -38.62 7.96
N ILE A 343 28.78 -37.37 8.45
CA ILE A 343 29.93 -36.46 8.30
C ILE A 343 30.96 -36.63 9.41
N LEU A 344 30.57 -37.07 10.62
CA LEU A 344 31.49 -37.16 11.77
C LEU A 344 32.08 -38.55 12.03
N VAL A 345 31.47 -39.63 11.55
CA VAL A 345 31.88 -41.01 11.95
C VAL A 345 32.90 -41.65 11.02
N VAL A 346 33.20 -41.06 9.86
CA VAL A 346 34.23 -41.63 8.96
C VAL A 346 35.66 -41.26 9.38
N PHE A 347 35.87 -40.28 10.28
CA PHE A 347 37.22 -39.75 10.55
C PHE A 347 37.74 -39.86 11.99
N PHE A 348 36.95 -40.30 12.98
CA PHE A 348 37.44 -40.44 14.35
C PHE A 348 37.97 -41.86 14.64
N GLN A 349 39.22 -42.10 14.25
CA GLN A 349 40.15 -42.93 15.02
C GLN A 349 41.29 -42.03 15.47
N ALA A 350 41.14 -41.37 16.62
CA ALA A 350 42.23 -40.97 17.49
C ALA A 350 41.64 -40.43 18.80
N ASP A 351 41.96 -41.13 19.89
CA ASP A 351 42.02 -40.55 21.22
C ASP A 351 42.92 -39.31 21.20
N VAL A 352 42.55 -38.27 21.94
CA VAL A 352 43.39 -37.54 22.92
C VAL A 352 42.67 -36.27 23.36
N ALA A 353 42.62 -36.09 24.68
CA ALA A 353 42.17 -34.89 25.35
C ALA A 353 43.08 -33.70 25.02
N THR A 354 42.56 -32.69 24.30
CA THR A 354 43.19 -31.37 24.19
C THR A 354 42.16 -30.28 23.93
N LYS A 355 42.51 -29.07 24.37
CA LYS A 355 41.80 -27.77 24.37
C LYS A 355 40.71 -27.58 23.30
N ASN A 356 39.71 -26.80 23.69
CA ASN A 356 38.45 -26.44 23.00
C ASN A 356 38.62 -25.68 21.66
N ASP A 357 39.66 -25.97 20.87
CA ASP A 357 40.14 -25.14 19.75
C ASP A 357 39.68 -25.62 18.36
N GLY A 358 38.75 -26.57 18.31
CA GLY A 358 38.25 -27.13 17.05
C GLY A 358 39.26 -28.03 16.33
N THR A 359 38.83 -28.61 15.21
CA THR A 359 39.68 -29.44 14.35
C THR A 359 40.49 -28.57 13.40
N ALA A 360 41.81 -28.81 13.33
CA ALA A 360 42.67 -28.15 12.35
C ALA A 360 42.44 -28.80 10.97
N GLU A 361 41.67 -28.11 10.12
CA GLU A 361 41.17 -28.65 8.85
C GLU A 361 41.37 -27.69 7.67
N TRP A 362 41.74 -26.43 7.94
CA TRP A 362 41.87 -25.38 6.94
C TRP A 362 43.32 -25.19 6.53
N TYR A 363 43.54 -24.99 5.24
CA TYR A 363 44.80 -24.57 4.65
C TYR A 363 44.59 -23.23 3.95
N TYR A 364 45.61 -22.38 3.93
CA TYR A 364 45.57 -21.10 3.21
C TYR A 364 46.86 -20.87 2.41
N THR A 365 46.80 -19.98 1.43
CA THR A 365 47.98 -19.53 0.69
C THR A 365 48.52 -18.23 1.29
N ASP A 366 49.81 -18.21 1.63
CA ASP A 366 50.49 -16.98 2.05
C ASP A 366 50.76 -16.04 0.84
N LYS A 367 51.32 -14.85 1.07
CA LYS A 367 51.69 -13.85 0.05
C LYS A 367 52.61 -14.40 -1.05
N GLU A 368 53.41 -15.41 -0.73
CA GLU A 368 54.28 -16.11 -1.68
C GLU A 368 53.59 -17.25 -2.45
N GLY A 369 52.28 -17.45 -2.24
CA GLY A 369 51.51 -18.54 -2.86
C GLY A 369 51.79 -19.93 -2.27
N LYS A 370 52.55 -20.00 -1.17
CA LYS A 370 52.85 -21.26 -0.48
C LYS A 370 51.68 -21.68 0.41
N ARG A 371 51.40 -22.98 0.42
CA ARG A 371 50.39 -23.60 1.30
C ARG A 371 50.87 -23.57 2.74
N GLN A 372 50.02 -23.05 3.62
CA GLN A 372 50.16 -23.06 5.07
C GLN A 372 49.01 -23.87 5.70
N GLY A 373 49.25 -24.47 6.86
CA GLY A 373 48.27 -25.28 7.61
C GLY A 373 48.66 -26.76 7.79
N PRO A 374 47.81 -27.58 8.42
CA PRO A 374 46.42 -27.27 8.79
C PRO A 374 46.32 -26.31 9.98
N VAL A 375 45.32 -25.42 9.93
CA VAL A 375 44.97 -24.47 11.01
C VAL A 375 43.50 -24.62 11.40
N THR A 376 43.16 -24.24 12.62
CA THR A 376 41.79 -24.26 13.14
C THR A 376 40.98 -23.06 12.62
N PHE A 377 39.65 -23.11 12.76
CA PHE A 377 38.79 -21.97 12.45
C PHE A 377 39.14 -20.73 13.28
N ASN A 378 39.47 -20.90 14.57
CA ASN A 378 39.85 -19.80 15.45
C ASN A 378 41.18 -19.17 15.02
N GLU A 379 42.16 -19.98 14.65
CA GLU A 379 43.44 -19.50 14.12
C GLU A 379 43.24 -18.71 12.82
N MET A 380 42.40 -19.20 11.89
CA MET A 380 42.03 -18.46 10.68
C MET A 380 41.39 -17.10 11.00
N LYS A 381 40.54 -17.03 12.03
CA LYS A 381 39.95 -15.77 12.48
C LYS A 381 41.02 -14.82 13.02
N SER A 382 41.94 -15.30 13.87
CA SER A 382 43.05 -14.50 14.38
C SER A 382 43.95 -13.98 13.26
N LEU A 383 44.29 -14.83 12.28
CA LEU A 383 45.09 -14.44 11.11
C LEU A 383 44.42 -13.33 10.28
N TYR A 384 43.09 -13.33 10.21
CA TYR A 384 42.34 -12.28 9.51
C TYR A 384 42.35 -10.97 10.31
N GLU A 385 42.15 -11.05 11.63
CA GLU A 385 42.22 -9.89 12.55
C GLU A 385 43.62 -9.24 12.54
N GLU A 386 44.67 -10.07 12.47
CA GLU A 386 46.08 -9.66 12.34
C GLU A 386 46.45 -9.20 10.92
N LYS A 387 45.52 -9.25 9.95
CA LYS A 387 45.72 -8.87 8.54
C LYS A 387 46.82 -9.66 7.83
N VAL A 388 47.00 -10.91 8.23
CA VAL A 388 47.87 -11.88 7.52
C VAL A 388 47.13 -12.42 6.29
N ILE A 389 45.85 -12.75 6.46
CA ILE A 389 44.95 -13.19 5.38
C ILE A 389 43.86 -12.15 5.11
N PHE A 390 43.31 -12.16 3.90
CA PHE A 390 42.29 -11.21 3.42
C PHE A 390 41.14 -11.95 2.73
N GLU A 391 40.08 -11.22 2.36
CA GLU A 391 38.87 -11.76 1.72
C GLU A 391 39.16 -12.53 0.43
N ARG A 392 40.27 -12.21 -0.25
CA ARG A 392 40.72 -12.81 -1.51
C ARG A 392 41.71 -13.97 -1.34
N THR A 393 42.15 -14.24 -0.12
CA THR A 393 43.10 -15.33 0.16
C THR A 393 42.49 -16.67 -0.25
N GLN A 394 43.28 -17.54 -0.89
CA GLN A 394 42.83 -18.87 -1.26
C GLN A 394 42.92 -19.79 -0.04
N ILE A 395 41.84 -20.52 0.20
CA ILE A 395 41.70 -21.47 1.30
C ILE A 395 41.20 -22.82 0.77
N TRP A 396 41.56 -23.88 1.47
CA TRP A 396 41.15 -25.24 1.13
C TRP A 396 40.97 -26.06 2.40
N ALA A 397 40.01 -26.98 2.39
CA ALA A 397 39.78 -27.96 3.44
C ALA A 397 39.41 -29.29 2.79
N GLN A 398 39.60 -30.38 3.52
CA GLN A 398 39.25 -31.71 3.03
C GLN A 398 37.73 -31.78 2.75
N GLY A 399 37.37 -32.17 1.52
CA GLY A 399 35.99 -32.17 1.04
C GLY A 399 35.64 -31.00 0.09
N LEU A 400 36.54 -30.03 -0.09
CA LEU A 400 36.44 -29.05 -1.18
C LEU A 400 37.17 -29.57 -2.42
N ASP A 401 36.51 -29.49 -3.58
CA ASP A 401 37.08 -29.95 -4.86
C ASP A 401 38.27 -29.10 -5.33
N GLN A 402 38.28 -27.82 -4.95
CA GLN A 402 39.28 -26.86 -5.36
C GLN A 402 39.57 -25.82 -4.27
N TRP A 403 40.68 -25.12 -4.42
CA TRP A 403 40.96 -23.93 -3.62
C TRP A 403 39.90 -22.87 -3.87
N MET A 404 39.35 -22.34 -2.78
CA MET A 404 38.27 -21.36 -2.79
C MET A 404 38.75 -20.06 -2.18
N VAL A 405 38.21 -18.95 -2.66
CA VAL A 405 38.45 -17.64 -2.05
C VAL A 405 37.81 -17.61 -0.66
N LEU A 406 38.49 -17.05 0.35
CA LEU A 406 38.02 -17.01 1.73
C LEU A 406 36.61 -16.40 1.87
N SER A 407 36.32 -15.30 1.16
CA SER A 407 34.99 -14.69 1.13
C SER A 407 33.91 -15.47 0.35
N ALA A 408 34.29 -16.49 -0.42
CA ALA A 408 33.35 -17.37 -1.11
C ALA A 408 32.82 -18.50 -0.21
N VAL A 409 33.57 -18.88 0.83
CA VAL A 409 33.15 -19.91 1.79
C VAL A 409 32.20 -19.29 2.81
N SER A 410 30.95 -19.77 2.84
CA SER A 410 29.87 -19.18 3.64
C SER A 410 30.16 -19.05 5.12
N GLN A 411 30.83 -20.04 5.72
CA GLN A 411 31.28 -19.97 7.12
C GLN A 411 32.12 -18.71 7.35
N PHE A 412 33.22 -18.52 6.62
CA PHE A 412 34.08 -17.33 6.77
C PHE A 412 33.41 -16.04 6.32
N ARG A 413 32.64 -16.08 5.22
CA ARG A 413 31.93 -14.90 4.71
C ARG A 413 31.04 -14.25 5.76
N TRP A 414 30.30 -15.06 6.52
CA TRP A 414 29.26 -14.58 7.44
C TRP A 414 29.69 -14.50 8.91
N THR A 415 30.92 -14.90 9.23
CA THR A 415 31.46 -14.76 10.60
C THR A 415 32.76 -13.97 10.68
N VAL A 416 33.56 -13.93 9.61
CA VAL A 416 34.90 -13.28 9.60
C VAL A 416 34.93 -12.09 8.64
N CYS A 417 34.52 -12.26 7.37
CA CYS A 417 34.60 -11.20 6.35
C CYS A 417 33.45 -10.20 6.39
N CYS A 418 32.36 -10.50 7.07
CA CYS A 418 31.20 -9.63 7.09
C CYS A 418 31.50 -8.33 7.84
N SER A 419 30.81 -7.25 7.48
CA SER A 419 30.80 -6.03 8.30
C SER A 419 30.37 -6.37 9.73
N VAL A 420 30.89 -5.64 10.73
CA VAL A 420 30.53 -5.81 12.16
C VAL A 420 29.02 -6.08 12.28
N MET A 421 28.67 -7.14 12.99
CA MET A 421 27.29 -7.64 13.14
C MET A 421 26.46 -6.72 14.02
N THR A 422 26.32 -5.46 13.62
CA THR A 422 25.39 -4.49 14.19
C THR A 422 24.10 -4.59 13.35
N ASN A 423 23.02 -5.10 13.95
CA ASN A 423 21.67 -5.13 13.36
C ASN A 423 21.30 -6.31 12.43
N ALA A 424 21.89 -7.50 12.60
CA ALA A 424 21.31 -8.72 12.00
C ALA A 424 19.88 -8.94 12.53
N LEU A 425 18.95 -9.33 11.65
CA LEU A 425 17.54 -9.52 12.00
C LEU A 425 17.29 -10.90 12.63
N TYR A 426 18.10 -11.89 12.25
CA TYR A 426 17.94 -13.28 12.67
C TYR A 426 19.23 -13.84 13.23
N ASN A 427 19.12 -14.73 14.22
CA ASN A 427 20.21 -15.66 14.51
C ASN A 427 20.28 -16.76 13.43
N PHE A 428 21.38 -17.52 13.38
CA PHE A 428 21.57 -18.53 12.32
C PHE A 428 20.53 -19.66 12.35
N THR A 429 19.95 -19.99 13.53
CA THR A 429 18.91 -21.01 13.62
C THR A 429 17.59 -20.50 13.05
N GLU A 430 17.17 -19.29 13.41
CA GLU A 430 15.98 -18.62 12.84
C GLU A 430 16.11 -18.46 11.33
N LEU A 431 17.30 -18.05 10.85
CA LEU A 431 17.57 -17.90 9.44
C LEU A 431 17.42 -19.22 8.69
N CYS A 432 17.94 -20.31 9.27
CA CYS A 432 17.78 -21.66 8.71
C CYS A 432 16.32 -22.07 8.64
N THR A 433 15.51 -21.82 9.67
CA THR A 433 14.07 -22.08 9.65
C THR A 433 13.37 -21.36 8.50
N ILE A 434 13.65 -20.08 8.30
CA ILE A 434 13.07 -19.29 7.19
C ILE A 434 13.48 -19.87 5.84
N ILE A 435 14.74 -20.30 5.70
CA ILE A 435 15.23 -20.92 4.47
C ILE A 435 14.53 -22.25 4.21
N LEU A 436 14.34 -23.09 5.23
CA LEU A 436 13.61 -24.35 5.09
C LEU A 436 12.16 -24.10 4.67
N ASP A 437 11.49 -23.11 5.25
CA ASP A 437 10.14 -22.69 4.84
C ASP A 437 10.10 -22.24 3.37
N ILE A 438 11.11 -21.48 2.93
CA ILE A 438 11.28 -21.10 1.51
C ILE A 438 11.36 -22.35 0.62
N LEU A 439 12.25 -23.29 0.95
CA LEU A 439 12.47 -24.49 0.16
C LEU A 439 11.21 -25.38 0.10
N ILE A 440 10.49 -25.50 1.21
CA ILE A 440 9.20 -26.22 1.30
C ILE A 440 8.17 -25.55 0.39
N GLN A 441 8.02 -24.23 0.47
CA GLN A 441 7.07 -23.49 -0.35
C GLN A 441 7.40 -23.61 -1.85
N MET A 442 8.68 -23.54 -2.23
CA MET A 442 9.11 -23.74 -3.61
C MET A 442 8.78 -25.16 -4.10
N CYS A 443 8.99 -26.18 -3.26
CA CYS A 443 8.65 -27.57 -3.58
C CYS A 443 7.14 -27.79 -3.71
N ALA A 444 6.32 -27.09 -2.94
CA ALA A 444 4.86 -27.19 -2.99
C ALA A 444 4.28 -26.76 -4.34
N PHE A 445 4.89 -25.78 -5.02
CA PHE A 445 4.45 -25.35 -6.36
C PHE A 445 4.74 -26.35 -7.49
N PHE A 446 5.65 -27.30 -7.26
CA PHE A 446 6.09 -28.28 -8.24
C PHE A 446 6.03 -29.70 -7.64
N PRO A 447 4.84 -30.31 -7.55
CA PRO A 447 4.67 -31.64 -6.99
C PRO A 447 5.38 -32.70 -7.84
N SER A 448 5.73 -33.83 -7.20
CA SER A 448 6.40 -34.96 -7.89
C SER A 448 5.39 -35.92 -8.53
N ARG A 449 4.10 -35.71 -8.25
CA ARG A 449 2.97 -36.45 -8.79
C ARG A 449 1.92 -35.46 -9.29
N ASP A 450 1.20 -35.81 -10.34
CA ASP A 450 0.08 -35.03 -10.85
C ASP A 450 -1.25 -35.39 -10.14
N GLU A 451 -2.36 -34.82 -10.60
CA GLU A 451 -3.71 -35.04 -10.04
C GLU A 451 -4.17 -36.51 -10.15
N ASN A 452 -3.56 -37.30 -11.03
CA ASN A 452 -3.86 -38.71 -11.26
C ASN A 452 -2.83 -39.64 -10.59
N GLU A 453 -2.06 -39.15 -9.63
CA GLU A 453 -0.98 -39.88 -8.93
C GLU A 453 0.16 -40.36 -9.85
N CYS A 454 0.24 -39.87 -11.09
CA CYS A 454 1.29 -40.24 -12.03
C CYS A 454 2.60 -39.54 -11.69
N ILE A 455 3.73 -40.25 -11.81
CA ILE A 455 5.05 -39.71 -11.46
C ILE A 455 5.46 -38.65 -12.50
N VAL A 456 5.67 -37.41 -12.04
CA VAL A 456 6.09 -36.30 -12.89
C VAL A 456 7.58 -36.45 -13.26
N ARG A 457 7.83 -36.47 -14.57
CA ARG A 457 9.17 -36.48 -15.17
C ARG A 457 9.25 -35.45 -16.31
N PRO A 458 10.40 -34.75 -16.47
CA PRO A 458 11.59 -34.83 -15.63
C PRO A 458 11.33 -34.27 -14.21
N LEU A 459 12.08 -34.74 -13.21
CA LEU A 459 11.86 -34.33 -11.80
C LEU A 459 11.93 -32.79 -11.71
N PRO A 460 11.00 -32.13 -10.98
CA PRO A 460 11.02 -30.68 -10.84
C PRO A 460 12.38 -30.12 -10.47
N GLN A 461 12.78 -29.02 -11.11
CA GLN A 461 14.12 -28.44 -10.98
C GLN A 461 14.53 -28.25 -9.51
N VAL A 462 13.64 -27.70 -8.67
CA VAL A 462 13.91 -27.51 -7.23
C VAL A 462 14.28 -28.80 -6.52
N LYS A 463 13.57 -29.90 -6.80
CA LYS A 463 13.82 -31.20 -6.17
C LYS A 463 15.08 -31.84 -6.72
N ARG A 464 15.31 -31.70 -8.03
CA ARG A 464 16.51 -32.19 -8.69
C ARG A 464 17.77 -31.57 -8.10
N SER A 465 17.81 -30.23 -8.05
CA SER A 465 18.95 -29.49 -7.51
C SER A 465 19.20 -29.73 -6.02
N LEU A 466 18.18 -30.09 -5.23
CA LEU A 466 18.34 -30.45 -3.82
C LEU A 466 18.73 -31.93 -3.61
N SER A 467 18.55 -32.78 -4.64
CA SER A 467 18.82 -34.23 -4.58
C SER A 467 20.11 -34.64 -5.28
N GLU A 468 20.62 -33.81 -6.19
CA GLU A 468 21.90 -34.05 -6.85
C GLU A 468 23.04 -33.76 -5.86
N PRO A 469 24.05 -34.64 -5.77
CA PRO A 469 25.26 -34.33 -5.03
C PRO A 469 25.91 -33.09 -5.66
N VAL A 470 26.22 -32.09 -4.82
CA VAL A 470 26.95 -30.88 -5.21
C VAL A 470 28.35 -31.24 -5.66
#